data_AF-A0A011UVJ4-F1
#
_entry.id   AF-A0A011UVJ4-F1
#
_cell.length_a   1.000
_cell.length_b   1.000
_cell.length_c   1.000
_cell.angle_alpha   90.00
_cell.angle_beta   90.00
_cell.angle_gamma   90.00
#
_symmetry.space_group_name_H-M   'P 1'
#
loop_
_entity.id
_entity.type
_entity.pdbx_description
1 polymer ?
#
loop_
_entity_poly.entity_id
_entity_poly.type
_entity_poly.pdbx_seq_one_letter_code
_entity_poly.pdbx_strand_id
1 'polypeptide(L)'
;MADRIGGQLAFDFDELAREDARASLGEWSGAPLHFTTDYYPPRELDEAFAHWCFLNTHFDSYASSHMWHRAITIPGDMTVGDSEHTASTFTAELRPRVAQEGPGGLLTQLICEPCEWHAISGDENHAVEAWHDHAFPGWRDLPVIPAQIRVRSESGLTKLATAWIAEHYPVEAQVPGAPIITERASHGTRHVAGYSPWGGYDLSATALDRPAPPSTSPKRSPARALPQPLPPAAGPARPGHVLGA
;
A
#
# COMPACT_ATOMS: atom_id res chain seq x y z
N MET A 1 46.00 18.75 -37.69
CA MET A 1 45.79 19.55 -36.47
C MET A 1 44.30 19.54 -36.20
N ALA A 2 43.87 18.68 -35.27
CA ALA A 2 42.51 18.68 -34.75
C ALA A 2 42.42 19.79 -33.70
N ASP A 3 41.45 20.69 -33.85
CA ASP A 3 41.08 21.62 -32.78
C ASP A 3 39.65 21.34 -32.35
N ARG A 4 39.45 21.58 -31.06
CA ARG A 4 38.50 21.01 -30.12
C ARG A 4 37.03 21.13 -30.51
N ILE A 5 36.32 20.00 -30.37
CA ILE A 5 34.89 20.01 -30.08
C ILE A 5 34.74 20.52 -28.65
N GLY A 6 34.16 21.72 -28.51
CA GLY A 6 33.75 22.26 -27.21
C GLY A 6 32.67 21.38 -26.60
N GLY A 7 33.06 20.52 -25.66
CA GLY A 7 32.12 19.81 -24.78
C GLY A 7 31.51 20.82 -23.83
N GLN A 8 30.27 21.21 -24.10
CA GLN A 8 29.46 22.07 -23.24
C GLN A 8 29.20 21.33 -21.92
N LEU A 9 29.65 21.91 -20.80
CA LEU A 9 29.29 21.48 -19.45
C LEU A 9 27.79 21.75 -19.28
N ALA A 10 26.95 20.78 -19.60
CA ALA A 10 25.55 20.83 -19.22
C ALA A 10 25.47 20.61 -17.71
N PHE A 11 25.07 21.64 -16.96
CA PHE A 11 24.77 21.50 -15.54
C PHE A 11 23.49 20.67 -15.40
N ASP A 12 23.61 19.52 -14.77
CA ASP A 12 22.47 18.70 -14.36
C ASP A 12 21.87 19.33 -13.08
N PHE A 13 20.95 20.27 -13.28
CA PHE A 13 20.26 20.93 -12.17
C PHE A 13 19.44 19.94 -11.33
N ASP A 14 19.01 18.81 -11.91
CA ASP A 14 18.26 17.79 -11.20
C ASP A 14 19.17 16.97 -10.27
N GLU A 15 20.41 16.65 -10.70
CA GLU A 15 21.41 16.05 -9.78
C GLU A 15 21.80 17.03 -8.67
N LEU A 16 22.01 18.30 -8.98
CA LEU A 16 22.36 19.30 -7.97
C LEU A 16 21.25 19.43 -6.90
N ALA A 17 19.99 19.47 -7.31
CA ALA A 17 18.85 19.49 -6.40
C ALA A 17 18.76 18.21 -5.55
N ARG A 18 19.09 17.05 -6.12
CA ARG A 18 19.14 15.78 -5.38
C ARG A 18 20.29 15.75 -4.37
N GLU A 19 21.46 16.27 -4.71
CA GLU A 19 22.60 16.38 -3.79
C GLU A 19 22.27 17.27 -2.58
N ASP A 20 21.66 18.44 -2.82
CA ASP A 20 21.28 19.38 -1.77
C ASP A 20 20.21 18.79 -0.83
N ALA A 21 19.24 18.05 -1.39
CA ALA A 21 18.24 17.33 -0.60
C ALA A 21 18.83 16.14 0.19
N ARG A 22 19.83 15.44 -0.35
CA ARG A 22 20.57 14.41 0.41
C ARG A 22 21.37 15.03 1.56
N ALA A 23 21.93 16.23 1.36
CA ALA A 23 22.68 16.93 2.40
C ALA A 23 21.78 17.42 3.55
N SER A 24 20.54 17.81 3.24
CA SER A 24 19.53 18.23 4.22
C SER A 24 18.63 17.10 4.74
N LEU A 25 18.96 15.83 4.46
CA LEU A 25 18.15 14.66 4.86
C LEU A 25 17.86 14.60 6.36
N GLY A 26 18.77 15.10 7.20
CA GLY A 26 18.59 15.18 8.66
C GLY A 26 17.47 16.14 9.11
N GLU A 27 16.97 16.99 8.20
CA GLU A 27 15.85 17.92 8.43
C GLU A 27 14.49 17.33 8.03
N TRP A 28 14.47 16.12 7.43
CA TRP A 28 13.24 15.43 7.08
C TRP A 28 12.40 15.14 8.32
N SER A 29 11.14 15.57 8.30
CA SER A 29 10.21 15.48 9.43
C SER A 29 8.92 14.71 9.11
N GLY A 30 8.77 14.19 7.89
CA GLY A 30 7.63 13.37 7.49
C GLY A 30 7.76 11.90 7.91
N ALA A 31 6.95 11.02 7.30
CA ALA A 31 7.02 9.59 7.55
C ALA A 31 8.42 9.01 7.20
N PRO A 32 8.85 7.93 7.85
CA PRO A 32 10.18 7.37 7.66
C PRO A 32 10.47 7.02 6.20
N LEU A 33 11.68 7.33 5.73
CA LEU A 33 12.15 6.95 4.38
C LEU A 33 12.64 5.50 4.32
N HIS A 34 11.93 4.60 5.00
CA HIS A 34 12.15 3.16 5.07
C HIS A 34 10.85 2.49 5.52
N PHE A 35 10.81 1.17 5.50
CA PHE A 35 9.66 0.42 6.02
C PHE A 35 9.35 0.76 7.49
N THR A 36 8.07 0.92 7.82
CA THR A 36 7.59 1.13 9.19
C THR A 36 6.29 0.36 9.43
N THR A 37 6.04 -0.03 10.68
CA THR A 37 4.75 -0.59 11.12
C THR A 37 3.94 0.40 11.94
N ASP A 38 4.49 1.58 12.26
CA ASP A 38 3.75 2.62 12.96
C ASP A 38 2.71 3.26 12.03
N TYR A 39 1.64 3.79 12.62
CA TYR A 39 0.63 4.54 11.88
C TYR A 39 1.18 5.88 11.38
N TYR A 40 0.93 6.16 10.10
CA TYR A 40 1.12 7.46 9.46
C TYR A 40 -0.09 7.77 8.57
N PRO A 41 -0.54 9.03 8.49
CA PRO A 41 -1.58 9.44 7.55
C PRO A 41 -1.17 9.10 6.10
N PRO A 42 -2.12 8.73 5.22
CA PRO A 42 -1.83 8.41 3.81
C PRO A 42 -0.99 9.47 3.10
N ARG A 43 -1.27 10.76 3.33
CA ARG A 43 -0.52 11.88 2.75
C ARG A 43 0.96 11.86 3.14
N GLU A 44 1.28 11.54 4.40
CA GLU A 44 2.68 11.51 4.86
C GLU A 44 3.45 10.33 4.26
N LEU A 45 2.78 9.19 4.02
CA LEU A 45 3.36 8.06 3.30
C LEU A 45 3.60 8.38 1.82
N ASP A 46 2.63 9.04 1.17
CA ASP A 46 2.75 9.50 -0.21
C ASP A 46 3.92 10.49 -0.36
N GLU A 47 4.05 11.44 0.54
CA GLU A 47 5.15 12.42 0.58
C GLU A 47 6.50 11.77 0.84
N ALA A 48 6.58 10.83 1.77
CA ALA A 48 7.79 10.08 2.05
C ALA A 48 8.25 9.27 0.83
N PHE A 49 7.32 8.56 0.16
CA PHE A 49 7.65 7.78 -1.02
C PHE A 49 8.07 8.68 -2.21
N ALA A 50 7.38 9.79 -2.42
CA ALA A 50 7.75 10.78 -3.43
C ALA A 50 9.13 11.39 -3.15
N HIS A 51 9.44 11.71 -1.90
CA HIS A 51 10.75 12.23 -1.49
C HIS A 51 11.85 11.18 -1.70
N TRP A 52 11.60 9.92 -1.35
CA TRP A 52 12.56 8.84 -1.63
C TRP A 52 12.83 8.69 -3.13
N CYS A 53 11.78 8.73 -3.97
CA CYS A 53 11.91 8.67 -5.43
C CYS A 53 12.67 9.87 -6.00
N PHE A 54 12.47 11.06 -5.43
CA PHE A 54 13.25 12.23 -5.78
C PHE A 54 14.75 12.00 -5.50
N LEU A 55 15.09 11.48 -4.33
CA LEU A 55 16.49 11.25 -3.94
C LEU A 55 17.16 10.09 -4.72
N ASN A 56 16.42 9.03 -5.05
CA ASN A 56 16.98 7.74 -5.50
C ASN A 56 16.52 7.30 -6.90
N THR A 57 15.70 8.10 -7.57
CA THR A 57 14.97 7.79 -8.82
C THR A 57 13.80 6.82 -8.66
N HIS A 58 12.95 6.74 -9.68
CA HIS A 58 11.75 5.89 -9.67
C HIS A 58 12.00 4.42 -10.03
N PHE A 59 13.09 4.11 -10.73
CA PHE A 59 13.33 2.75 -11.24
C PHE A 59 13.51 1.77 -10.09
N ASP A 60 12.71 0.69 -10.08
CA ASP A 60 12.73 -0.35 -9.03
C ASP A 60 12.55 0.20 -7.61
N SER A 61 11.88 1.36 -7.48
CA SER A 61 11.72 2.11 -6.24
C SER A 61 10.98 1.32 -5.16
N TYR A 62 10.00 0.49 -5.50
CA TYR A 62 9.27 -0.32 -4.52
C TYR A 62 10.21 -1.32 -3.81
N ALA A 63 10.94 -2.13 -4.57
CA ALA A 63 11.86 -3.12 -4.03
C ALA A 63 13.13 -2.50 -3.42
N SER A 64 13.54 -1.32 -3.88
CA SER A 64 14.75 -0.65 -3.40
C SER A 64 14.50 0.20 -2.14
N SER A 65 13.31 0.77 -1.99
CA SER A 65 12.94 1.58 -0.82
C SER A 65 12.38 0.74 0.33
N HIS A 66 11.69 -0.37 0.01
CA HIS A 66 10.87 -1.14 0.95
C HIS A 66 9.76 -0.31 1.63
N MET A 67 9.51 0.90 1.16
CA MET A 67 8.55 1.82 1.76
C MET A 67 7.12 1.48 1.38
N TRP A 68 6.18 1.92 2.20
CA TRP A 68 4.77 1.94 1.81
C TRP A 68 4.58 2.85 0.59
N HIS A 69 3.87 2.35 -0.41
CA HIS A 69 3.41 3.11 -1.56
C HIS A 69 1.99 2.70 -1.91
N ARG A 70 1.26 3.56 -2.64
CA ARG A 70 -0.11 3.26 -3.07
C ARG A 70 -0.16 1.93 -3.84
N ALA A 71 -1.15 1.10 -3.49
CA ALA A 71 -1.39 -0.14 -4.20
C ALA A 71 -1.82 0.16 -5.64
N ILE A 72 -1.16 -0.46 -6.63
CA ILE A 72 -1.39 -0.19 -8.05
C ILE A 72 -2.78 -0.68 -8.50
N THR A 73 -3.30 -1.72 -7.88
CA THR A 73 -4.52 -2.40 -8.32
C THR A 73 -5.81 -1.87 -7.71
N ILE A 74 -5.73 -0.94 -6.75
CA ILE A 74 -6.90 -0.37 -6.07
C ILE A 74 -6.82 1.15 -6.27
N PRO A 75 -7.62 1.72 -7.19
CA PRO A 75 -7.54 3.13 -7.47
C PRO A 75 -8.20 3.95 -6.36
N GLY A 76 -7.42 4.83 -5.74
CA GLY A 76 -7.90 5.87 -4.84
C GLY A 76 -8.38 5.38 -3.48
N ASP A 77 -9.03 6.28 -2.77
CA ASP A 77 -9.61 6.01 -1.45
C ASP A 77 -11.07 5.61 -1.60
N MET A 78 -11.51 4.63 -0.82
CA MET A 78 -12.93 4.25 -0.72
C MET A 78 -13.55 4.78 0.56
N THR A 79 -14.86 5.03 0.52
CA THR A 79 -15.68 5.38 1.68
C THR A 79 -16.89 4.47 1.74
N VAL A 80 -17.50 4.29 2.93
CA VAL A 80 -18.74 3.50 3.07
C VAL A 80 -19.86 4.34 3.68
N GLY A 81 -21.03 4.36 3.05
CA GLY A 81 -22.19 5.15 3.40
C GLY A 81 -21.87 6.62 3.62
N ASP A 82 -22.56 7.20 4.59
CA ASP A 82 -22.21 8.50 5.18
C ASP A 82 -21.16 8.34 6.31
N SER A 83 -20.51 7.17 6.42
CA SER A 83 -19.54 6.94 7.49
C SER A 83 -18.30 7.79 7.29
N GLU A 84 -17.68 8.16 8.41
CA GLU A 84 -16.39 8.84 8.46
C GLU A 84 -15.24 7.85 8.17
N HIS A 85 -15.49 6.66 7.62
CA HIS A 85 -14.44 5.69 7.32
C HIS A 85 -13.91 5.83 5.89
N THR A 86 -12.59 5.89 5.78
CA THR A 86 -11.87 5.83 4.50
C THR A 86 -11.06 4.54 4.39
N ALA A 87 -10.77 4.09 3.18
CA ALA A 87 -9.85 2.99 2.89
C ALA A 87 -8.79 3.45 1.90
N SER A 88 -7.60 3.74 2.39
CA SER A 88 -6.41 3.93 1.57
C SER A 88 -5.56 2.66 1.60
N THR A 89 -5.32 2.05 0.44
CA THR A 89 -4.53 0.81 0.35
C THR A 89 -3.09 1.08 -0.06
N PHE A 90 -2.16 0.56 0.74
CA PHE A 90 -0.72 0.64 0.51
C PHE A 90 -0.10 -0.75 0.45
N THR A 91 0.99 -0.88 -0.29
CA THR A 91 1.82 -2.08 -0.33
C THR A 91 3.27 -1.74 -0.02
N ALA A 92 3.99 -2.69 0.58
CA ALA A 92 5.43 -2.61 0.79
C ALA A 92 6.09 -3.89 0.29
N GLU A 93 7.05 -3.74 -0.62
CA GLU A 93 7.82 -4.84 -1.19
C GLU A 93 9.02 -5.16 -0.29
N LEU A 94 8.89 -6.16 0.59
CA LEU A 94 9.99 -6.58 1.47
C LEU A 94 10.72 -7.83 0.97
N ARG A 95 10.36 -8.36 -0.21
CA ARG A 95 11.04 -9.52 -0.77
C ARG A 95 12.50 -9.21 -1.06
N PRO A 96 13.43 -10.15 -0.79
CA PRO A 96 14.80 -9.98 -1.22
C PRO A 96 14.91 -9.88 -2.73
N ARG A 97 15.93 -9.16 -3.19
CA ARG A 97 16.42 -9.33 -4.56
C ARG A 97 16.96 -10.75 -4.73
N VAL A 98 16.84 -11.31 -5.93
CA VAL A 98 17.25 -12.70 -6.25
C VAL A 98 18.63 -13.01 -5.66
N ALA A 99 18.73 -14.17 -4.99
CA ALA A 99 19.94 -14.68 -4.31
C ALA A 99 20.38 -13.90 -3.05
N GLN A 100 19.49 -13.12 -2.42
CA GLN A 100 19.72 -12.48 -1.13
C GLN A 100 18.70 -12.96 -0.10
N GLU A 101 19.06 -12.94 1.18
CA GLU A 101 18.07 -12.98 2.27
C GLU A 101 17.47 -11.58 2.40
N GLY A 102 16.16 -11.49 2.61
CA GLY A 102 15.43 -10.23 2.59
C GLY A 102 14.51 -10.07 3.78
N PRO A 103 14.06 -8.84 4.06
CA PRO A 103 13.35 -8.52 5.28
C PRO A 103 11.95 -9.15 5.39
N GLY A 104 11.36 -9.67 4.31
CA GLY A 104 10.06 -10.34 4.37
C GLY A 104 9.43 -10.66 3.00
N GLY A 105 8.10 -10.52 2.92
CA GLY A 105 7.28 -10.70 1.72
C GLY A 105 6.64 -9.39 1.23
N LEU A 106 5.73 -9.48 0.26
CA LEU A 106 4.86 -8.35 -0.07
C LEU A 106 3.85 -8.17 1.07
N LEU A 107 3.80 -6.98 1.66
CA LEU A 107 2.80 -6.64 2.66
C LEU A 107 1.74 -5.72 2.06
N THR A 108 0.53 -5.80 2.60
CA THR A 108 -0.58 -4.89 2.30
C THR A 108 -1.05 -4.23 3.59
N GLN A 109 -1.33 -2.94 3.52
CA GLN A 109 -1.95 -2.19 4.59
C GLN A 109 -3.19 -1.46 4.08
N LEU A 110 -4.27 -1.50 4.86
CA LEU A 110 -5.39 -0.56 4.70
C LEU A 110 -5.36 0.45 5.84
N ILE A 111 -5.63 1.71 5.51
CA ILE A 111 -5.66 2.85 6.43
C ILE A 111 -7.03 3.48 6.39
N CYS A 112 -7.61 3.72 7.56
CA CYS A 112 -8.73 4.62 7.78
C CYS A 112 -8.23 5.86 8.51
N GLU A 113 -7.95 6.92 7.73
CA GLU A 113 -7.32 8.14 8.24
C GLU A 113 -8.16 8.84 9.32
N PRO A 114 -9.49 9.00 9.17
CA PRO A 114 -10.30 9.68 10.20
C PRO A 114 -10.31 8.96 11.55
N CYS A 115 -10.05 7.65 11.57
CA CYS A 115 -10.01 6.86 12.79
C CYS A 115 -8.59 6.62 13.33
N GLU A 116 -7.57 7.16 12.65
CA GLU A 116 -6.16 6.81 12.89
C GLU A 116 -5.93 5.29 12.97
N TRP A 117 -6.65 4.55 12.13
CA TRP A 117 -6.66 3.09 12.15
C TRP A 117 -5.93 2.54 10.93
N HIS A 118 -5.17 1.46 11.12
CA HIS A 118 -4.64 0.68 10.02
C HIS A 118 -4.53 -0.80 10.40
N ALA A 119 -4.48 -1.66 9.38
CA ALA A 119 -4.16 -3.07 9.53
C ALA A 119 -3.15 -3.49 8.47
N ILE A 120 -2.07 -4.16 8.92
CA ILE A 120 -1.02 -4.72 8.06
C ILE A 120 -1.22 -6.22 7.95
N SER A 121 -1.15 -6.75 6.73
CA SER A 121 -1.25 -8.18 6.44
C SER A 121 -0.21 -8.61 5.40
N GLY A 122 0.10 -9.91 5.37
CA GLY A 122 0.87 -10.54 4.30
C GLY A 122 0.09 -10.75 3.00
N ASP A 123 -1.22 -10.48 3.00
CA ASP A 123 -2.05 -10.51 1.80
C ASP A 123 -3.19 -9.48 1.86
N GLU A 124 -3.63 -9.07 0.67
CA GLU A 124 -4.66 -8.04 0.46
C GLU A 124 -6.02 -8.45 1.05
N ASN A 125 -6.39 -9.73 0.98
CA ASN A 125 -7.71 -10.18 1.44
C ASN A 125 -7.88 -9.91 2.94
N HIS A 126 -6.93 -10.33 3.77
CA HIS A 126 -7.04 -10.11 5.21
C HIS A 126 -7.00 -8.62 5.60
N ALA A 127 -6.25 -7.78 4.87
CA ALA A 127 -6.26 -6.34 5.12
C ALA A 127 -7.63 -5.72 4.79
N VAL A 128 -8.26 -6.16 3.70
CA VAL A 128 -9.60 -5.74 3.29
C VAL A 128 -10.67 -6.25 4.27
N GLU A 129 -10.60 -7.50 4.70
CA GLU A 129 -11.50 -8.07 5.72
C GLU A 129 -11.41 -7.30 7.03
N ALA A 130 -10.19 -7.01 7.51
CA ALA A 130 -9.96 -6.21 8.72
C ALA A 130 -10.51 -4.79 8.60
N TRP A 131 -10.42 -4.17 7.43
CA TRP A 131 -11.03 -2.85 7.21
C TRP A 131 -12.55 -2.91 7.22
N HIS A 132 -13.19 -3.93 6.66
CA HIS A 132 -14.64 -4.07 6.76
C HIS A 132 -15.08 -4.35 8.21
N ASP A 133 -14.27 -5.06 9.00
CA ASP A 133 -14.53 -5.23 10.45
C ASP A 133 -14.54 -3.90 11.19
N HIS A 134 -13.70 -2.98 10.76
CA HIS A 134 -13.61 -1.63 11.31
C HIS A 134 -14.73 -0.71 10.79
N ALA A 135 -14.92 -0.64 9.48
CA ALA A 135 -15.71 0.38 8.79
C ALA A 135 -17.16 -0.02 8.48
N PHE A 136 -17.46 -1.32 8.47
CA PHE A 136 -18.79 -1.84 8.21
C PHE A 136 -19.14 -3.02 9.15
N PRO A 137 -19.31 -2.77 10.46
CA PRO A 137 -19.73 -3.81 11.39
C PRO A 137 -21.00 -4.53 10.92
N GLY A 138 -20.99 -5.86 10.95
CA GLY A 138 -22.08 -6.69 10.44
C GLY A 138 -21.96 -7.12 8.97
N TRP A 139 -20.91 -6.71 8.24
CA TRP A 139 -20.70 -7.16 6.86
C TRP A 139 -20.65 -8.68 6.73
N ARG A 140 -20.17 -9.41 7.74
CA ARG A 140 -20.12 -10.88 7.73
C ARG A 140 -21.48 -11.56 7.78
N ASP A 141 -22.51 -10.86 8.23
CA ASP A 141 -23.89 -11.36 8.27
C ASP A 141 -24.64 -11.07 6.97
N LEU A 142 -23.99 -10.43 5.98
CA LEU A 142 -24.62 -10.13 4.70
C LEU A 142 -24.91 -11.41 3.90
N PRO A 143 -26.00 -11.42 3.11
CA PRO A 143 -26.31 -12.56 2.26
C PRO A 143 -25.20 -12.86 1.26
N VAL A 144 -24.85 -14.15 1.15
CA VAL A 144 -23.92 -14.66 0.15
C VAL A 144 -24.65 -14.93 -1.15
N ILE A 145 -24.22 -14.29 -2.24
CA ILE A 145 -24.75 -14.54 -3.58
C ILE A 145 -24.31 -15.94 -4.03
N PRO A 146 -25.24 -16.87 -4.30
CA PRO A 146 -24.89 -18.25 -4.67
C PRO A 146 -24.11 -18.32 -5.99
N ALA A 147 -23.21 -19.30 -6.11
CA ALA A 147 -22.34 -19.44 -7.27
C ALA A 147 -23.08 -19.68 -8.61
N GLN A 148 -24.34 -20.16 -8.54
CA GLN A 148 -25.20 -20.35 -9.71
C GLN A 148 -25.69 -19.02 -10.30
N ILE A 149 -25.65 -17.93 -9.53
CA ILE A 149 -25.98 -16.59 -10.01
C ILE A 149 -24.73 -15.99 -10.64
N ARG A 150 -24.74 -15.88 -11.96
CA ARG A 150 -23.69 -15.15 -12.68
C ARG A 150 -23.75 -13.67 -12.30
N VAL A 151 -22.82 -13.22 -11.46
CA VAL A 151 -22.80 -11.84 -10.95
C VAL A 151 -22.42 -10.81 -12.01
N ARG A 152 -21.45 -11.13 -12.88
CA ARG A 152 -20.85 -10.18 -13.82
C ARG A 152 -21.01 -10.58 -15.30
N SER A 153 -21.20 -9.56 -16.13
CA SER A 153 -21.06 -9.57 -17.59
C SER A 153 -19.97 -8.57 -18.02
N GLU A 154 -19.74 -8.46 -19.33
CA GLU A 154 -18.85 -7.44 -19.91
C GLU A 154 -19.30 -6.01 -19.60
N SER A 155 -20.60 -5.80 -19.34
CA SER A 155 -21.20 -4.50 -19.07
C SER A 155 -21.38 -4.19 -17.58
N GLY A 156 -20.82 -5.00 -16.68
CA GLY A 156 -20.96 -4.83 -15.22
C GLY A 156 -21.83 -5.91 -14.56
N LEU A 157 -22.66 -5.54 -13.58
CA LEU A 157 -23.56 -6.48 -12.92
C LEU A 157 -24.65 -6.99 -13.87
N THR A 158 -25.01 -8.27 -13.73
CA THR A 158 -26.15 -8.83 -14.46
C THR A 158 -27.48 -8.43 -13.83
N LYS A 159 -28.55 -8.39 -14.64
CA LYS A 159 -29.91 -8.12 -14.14
C LYS A 159 -30.35 -9.10 -13.04
N LEU A 160 -29.97 -10.37 -13.16
CA LEU A 160 -30.28 -11.40 -12.18
C LEU A 160 -29.58 -11.11 -10.85
N ALA A 161 -28.30 -10.75 -10.88
CA ALA A 161 -27.55 -10.39 -9.69
C ALA A 161 -28.11 -9.14 -9.02
N THR A 162 -28.43 -8.10 -9.79
CA THR A 162 -29.06 -6.88 -9.27
C THR A 162 -30.40 -7.17 -8.58
N ALA A 163 -31.26 -7.98 -9.20
CA ALA A 163 -32.55 -8.35 -8.62
C ALA A 163 -32.38 -9.15 -7.33
N TRP A 164 -31.47 -10.13 -7.32
CA TRP A 164 -31.19 -10.95 -6.15
C TRP A 164 -30.66 -10.10 -4.99
N ILE A 165 -29.69 -9.22 -5.24
CA ILE A 165 -29.14 -8.29 -4.24
C ILE A 165 -30.25 -7.42 -3.66
N ALA A 166 -31.08 -6.80 -4.51
CA ALA A 166 -32.16 -5.92 -4.05
C ALA A 166 -33.21 -6.64 -3.19
N GLU A 167 -33.46 -7.93 -3.43
CA GLU A 167 -34.42 -8.74 -2.68
C GLU A 167 -33.85 -9.24 -1.34
N HIS A 168 -32.56 -9.55 -1.27
CA HIS A 168 -31.98 -10.26 -0.13
C HIS A 168 -31.16 -9.36 0.80
N TYR A 169 -30.52 -8.29 0.30
CA TYR A 169 -29.68 -7.43 1.13
C TYR A 169 -30.54 -6.54 2.04
N PRO A 170 -30.22 -6.43 3.34
CA PRO A 170 -30.89 -5.49 4.24
C PRO A 170 -30.83 -4.06 3.70
N VAL A 171 -31.92 -3.30 3.81
CA VAL A 171 -32.04 -1.95 3.23
C VAL A 171 -30.96 -1.01 3.79
N GLU A 172 -30.67 -1.14 5.07
CA GLU A 172 -29.62 -0.40 5.78
C GLU A 172 -28.20 -0.71 5.28
N ALA A 173 -28.00 -1.87 4.64
CA ALA A 173 -26.72 -2.26 4.06
C ALA A 173 -26.56 -1.81 2.60
N GLN A 174 -27.59 -1.19 1.99
CA GLN A 174 -27.58 -0.75 0.60
C GLN A 174 -27.08 0.70 0.46
N VAL A 175 -25.90 0.99 1.02
CA VAL A 175 -25.30 2.33 1.07
C VAL A 175 -24.07 2.42 0.16
N PRO A 176 -23.66 3.62 -0.31
CA PRO A 176 -22.40 3.80 -1.06
C PRO A 176 -21.23 3.03 -0.43
N GLY A 177 -20.36 2.41 -1.21
CA GLY A 177 -19.20 1.65 -0.70
C GLY A 177 -19.51 0.34 0.04
N ALA A 178 -20.77 -0.03 0.26
CA ALA A 178 -21.09 -1.30 0.91
C ALA A 178 -20.61 -2.49 0.06
N PRO A 179 -20.12 -3.58 0.69
CA PRO A 179 -19.67 -4.75 -0.02
C PRO A 179 -20.84 -5.63 -0.49
N ILE A 180 -20.55 -6.52 -1.44
CA ILE A 180 -21.32 -7.74 -1.66
C ILE A 180 -20.43 -8.96 -1.34
N ILE A 181 -21.05 -10.09 -1.01
CA ILE A 181 -20.34 -11.35 -0.79
C ILE A 181 -20.78 -12.35 -1.86
N THR A 182 -19.81 -12.94 -2.57
CA THR A 182 -20.06 -13.95 -3.60
C THR A 182 -19.49 -15.30 -3.19
N GLU A 183 -20.30 -16.35 -3.37
CA GLU A 183 -19.80 -17.72 -3.33
C GLU A 183 -18.93 -17.96 -4.56
N ARG A 184 -17.73 -18.52 -4.35
CA ARG A 184 -16.75 -18.76 -5.42
C ARG A 184 -16.23 -20.19 -5.32
N ALA A 185 -15.86 -20.74 -6.46
CA ALA A 185 -15.14 -22.02 -6.52
C ALA A 185 -13.74 -21.89 -5.89
N SER A 186 -13.00 -23.00 -5.81
CA SER A 186 -11.69 -23.11 -5.17
C SER A 186 -10.59 -22.15 -5.68
N HIS A 187 -10.83 -21.43 -6.78
CA HIS A 187 -9.91 -20.47 -7.37
C HIS A 187 -10.58 -19.09 -7.53
N GLY A 188 -9.78 -18.03 -7.47
CA GLY A 188 -10.30 -16.66 -7.61
C GLY A 188 -10.93 -16.09 -6.34
N THR A 189 -10.36 -16.39 -5.18
CA THR A 189 -10.83 -15.92 -3.86
C THR A 189 -10.45 -14.47 -3.53
N ARG A 190 -9.73 -13.77 -4.42
CA ARG A 190 -9.30 -12.37 -4.23
C ARG A 190 -10.49 -11.42 -4.13
N HIS A 191 -10.52 -10.54 -3.14
CA HIS A 191 -11.51 -9.47 -3.05
C HIS A 191 -11.31 -8.43 -4.15
N VAL A 192 -12.41 -7.89 -4.70
CA VAL A 192 -12.33 -6.99 -5.86
C VAL A 192 -13.00 -5.66 -5.54
N ALA A 193 -12.20 -4.59 -5.44
CA ALA A 193 -12.70 -3.23 -5.21
C ALA A 193 -13.56 -2.73 -6.38
N GLY A 194 -14.63 -1.98 -6.09
CA GLY A 194 -15.52 -1.39 -7.09
C GLY A 194 -16.49 -2.36 -7.78
N TYR A 195 -16.56 -3.63 -7.34
CA TYR A 195 -17.40 -4.64 -7.98
C TYR A 195 -18.79 -4.78 -7.34
N SER A 196 -19.00 -4.18 -6.16
CA SER A 196 -20.34 -4.00 -5.59
C SER A 196 -21.16 -2.98 -6.40
N PRO A 197 -22.50 -3.11 -6.47
CA PRO A 197 -23.37 -2.10 -7.08
C PRO A 197 -23.25 -0.72 -6.42
N TRP A 198 -22.74 -0.65 -5.19
CA TRP A 198 -22.55 0.59 -4.45
C TRP A 198 -21.12 1.15 -4.57
N GLY A 199 -20.25 0.54 -5.38
CA GLY A 199 -18.84 0.96 -5.53
C GLY A 199 -17.90 0.38 -4.47
N GLY A 200 -18.41 -0.44 -3.55
CA GLY A 200 -17.62 -1.20 -2.59
C GLY A 200 -16.98 -2.47 -3.17
N TYR A 201 -16.57 -3.38 -2.29
CA TYR A 201 -15.94 -4.64 -2.68
C TYR A 201 -16.92 -5.73 -3.11
N ASP A 202 -16.49 -6.59 -4.02
CA ASP A 202 -16.96 -7.98 -4.12
C ASP A 202 -16.03 -8.88 -3.30
N LEU A 203 -16.51 -9.27 -2.13
CA LEU A 203 -15.83 -10.14 -1.17
C LEU A 203 -16.11 -11.61 -1.50
N SER A 204 -15.11 -12.46 -1.28
CA SER A 204 -15.29 -13.90 -1.41
C SER A 204 -15.90 -14.45 -0.12
N ALA A 205 -16.88 -15.34 -0.24
CA ALA A 205 -17.49 -16.02 0.90
C ALA A 205 -16.49 -16.81 1.76
N THR A 206 -15.30 -17.15 1.23
CA THR A 206 -14.22 -17.79 2.01
C THR A 206 -13.70 -16.93 3.17
N ALA A 207 -14.05 -15.64 3.19
CA ALA A 207 -13.76 -14.75 4.32
C ALA A 207 -14.67 -15.03 5.55
N LEU A 208 -15.82 -15.69 5.35
CA LEU A 208 -16.76 -16.04 6.41
C LEU A 208 -16.32 -17.27 7.21
N ASP A 209 -15.51 -18.14 6.60
CA ASP A 209 -14.92 -19.30 7.27
C ASP A 209 -13.78 -18.91 8.24
N ARG A 210 -13.37 -17.64 8.23
CA ARG A 210 -12.22 -17.14 8.99
C ARG A 210 -12.70 -16.31 10.19
N PRO A 211 -12.18 -16.58 11.40
CA PRO A 211 -12.47 -15.75 12.56
C PRO A 211 -11.83 -14.37 12.38
N ALA A 212 -12.54 -13.32 12.80
CA ALA A 212 -11.98 -11.97 12.85
C ALA A 212 -10.72 -11.94 13.73
N PRO A 213 -9.61 -11.29 13.28
CA PRO A 213 -8.45 -11.14 14.14
C PRO A 213 -8.78 -10.25 15.35
N PRO A 214 -8.10 -10.42 16.50
CA PRO A 214 -8.28 -9.54 17.63
C PRO A 214 -7.91 -8.11 17.22
N SER A 215 -8.83 -7.16 17.45
CA SER A 215 -8.60 -5.73 17.20
C SER A 215 -7.43 -5.23 18.04
N THR A 216 -6.26 -5.06 17.41
CA THR A 216 -5.17 -4.29 17.98
C THR A 216 -5.18 -2.93 17.31
N SER A 217 -5.70 -1.90 17.98
CA SER A 217 -5.42 -0.52 17.57
C SER A 217 -3.97 -0.21 17.93
N PRO A 218 -3.06 -0.02 16.96
CA PRO A 218 -1.72 0.42 17.29
C PRO A 218 -1.79 1.88 17.73
N LYS A 219 -1.35 2.14 18.96
CA LYS A 219 -1.16 3.51 19.44
C LYS A 219 0.01 4.11 18.67
N ARG A 220 -0.12 5.35 18.21
CA ARG A 220 0.96 6.15 17.64
C ARG A 220 2.18 6.10 18.58
N SER A 221 3.25 5.44 18.16
CA SER A 221 4.52 5.46 18.90
C SER A 221 5.07 6.89 18.89
N PRO A 222 5.60 7.41 20.00
CA PRO A 222 6.34 8.67 19.96
C PRO A 222 7.53 8.49 19.03
N ALA A 223 7.79 9.51 18.20
CA ALA A 223 8.88 9.51 17.22
C ALA A 223 10.18 8.97 17.84
N ARG A 224 10.54 7.74 17.47
CA ARG A 224 11.80 7.14 17.90
C ARG A 224 12.89 7.71 16.99
N ALA A 225 13.95 8.23 17.59
CA ALA A 225 15.11 8.73 16.87
C ALA A 225 15.60 7.69 15.83
N LEU A 226 15.83 8.18 14.61
CA LEU A 226 16.22 7.38 13.45
C LEU A 226 17.45 6.50 13.75
N PRO A 227 17.50 5.25 13.26
CA PRO A 227 18.76 4.52 13.14
C PRO A 227 19.71 5.33 12.24
N GLN A 228 20.98 5.43 12.64
CA GLN A 228 22.00 6.13 11.85
C GLN A 228 22.15 5.48 10.46
N PRO A 229 22.40 6.27 9.40
CA PRO A 229 22.58 5.75 8.05
C PRO A 229 23.71 4.70 8.02
N LEU A 230 23.49 3.64 7.24
CA LEU A 230 24.50 2.61 6.97
C LEU A 230 25.78 3.29 6.45
N PRO A 231 26.98 2.89 6.95
CA PRO A 231 28.22 3.51 6.52
C PRO A 231 28.44 3.28 5.03
N PRO A 232 28.97 4.28 4.28
CA PRO A 232 29.24 4.12 2.86
C PRO A 232 30.24 2.98 2.64
N ALA A 233 29.98 2.18 1.61
CA ALA A 233 30.87 1.08 1.21
C ALA A 233 32.31 1.59 1.06
N ALA A 234 33.24 0.93 1.76
CA ALA A 234 34.64 1.32 1.76
C ALA A 234 35.19 1.31 0.33
N GLY A 235 35.53 2.49 -0.20
CA GLY A 235 36.26 2.63 -1.46
C GLY A 235 37.66 2.00 -1.36
N PRO A 236 38.25 1.60 -2.50
CA PRO A 236 39.52 0.87 -2.51
C PRO A 236 40.66 1.70 -1.90
N ALA A 237 41.39 1.09 -0.96
CA ALA A 237 42.51 1.70 -0.27
C ALA A 237 43.62 2.11 -1.27
N ARG A 238 44.03 3.38 -1.23
CA ARG A 238 45.22 3.87 -1.97
C ARG A 238 46.48 3.33 -1.28
N PRO A 239 47.46 2.79 -2.02
CA PRO A 239 48.69 2.29 -1.41
C PRO A 239 49.53 3.44 -0.83
N GLY A 240 49.87 3.33 0.46
CA GLY A 240 50.68 4.30 1.18
C GLY A 240 52.15 4.23 0.78
N HIS A 241 52.73 5.40 0.50
CA HIS A 241 54.16 5.60 0.35
C HIS A 241 54.86 5.40 1.70
N VAL A 242 55.78 4.45 1.78
CA VAL A 242 56.70 4.29 2.92
C VAL A 242 57.92 5.18 2.67
N LEU A 243 58.15 6.17 3.54
CA LEU A 243 59.41 6.89 3.64
C LEU A 243 60.30 6.14 4.64
N GLY A 244 61.41 5.60 4.15
CA GLY A 244 62.46 4.97 4.97
C GLY A 244 63.32 6.00 5.70
N ALA A 245 63.86 5.55 6.83
CA ALA A 245 64.83 6.26 7.67
C ALA A 245 66.21 6.38 6.99
#